data_AF-A0A3C0AZ05-F1
#
_entry.id   AF-A0A3C0AZ05-F1
#
_cell.length_a   1.000
_cell.length_b   1.000
_cell.length_c   1.000
_cell.angle_alpha   90.00
_cell.angle_beta   90.00
_cell.angle_gamma   90.00
#
_symmetry.space_group_name_H-M   'P 1'
#
loop_
_entity.id
_entity.type
_entity.pdbx_description
1 polymer ?
#
loop_
_entity_poly.entity_id
_entity_poly.type
_entity_poly.pdbx_seq_one_letter_code
_entity_poly.pdbx_strand_id
1 'polypeptide(L)'
;TSIGGVITYYFNEYQGNKPDLGAKVYLVDSLKVKDFNVELFNKFTLAENCRGSLPKYNQLIEIYLEEVKRTNGKKKFVDENLKAKKNLENCENSKNEILIFLKENDIETNEKFDNLTKNLYNEILKLNNDFPVKSIDNLGGYNFIVKKGTYYVYVKSNNRKFNNIIENNGQIYIKKIRILENDIKDVSYNFSKI
;
A
#
# COMPACT_ATOMS: atom_id res chain seq x y z
N THR A 1 4.88 -24.23 14.71
CA THR A 1 4.85 -23.24 13.61
C THR A 1 3.77 -22.22 13.86
N SER A 2 4.06 -20.94 13.66
CA SER A 2 3.09 -19.87 13.89
C SER A 2 3.22 -18.69 12.92
N ILE A 3 2.09 -18.01 12.70
CA ILE A 3 2.00 -16.77 11.92
C ILE A 3 1.42 -15.70 12.84
N GLY A 4 2.17 -14.64 13.08
CA GLY A 4 1.73 -13.53 13.92
C GLY A 4 2.24 -12.20 13.41
N GLY A 5 1.99 -11.15 14.17
CA GLY A 5 2.47 -9.81 13.87
C GLY A 5 1.70 -8.76 14.65
N VAL A 6 2.00 -7.50 14.35
CA VAL A 6 1.35 -6.33 14.92
C VAL A 6 0.69 -5.51 13.81
N ILE A 7 -0.59 -5.21 13.97
CA ILE A 7 -1.34 -4.34 13.07
C ILE A 7 -1.49 -2.96 13.70
N THR A 8 -0.97 -1.96 13.01
CA THR A 8 -0.94 -0.57 13.48
C THR A 8 -1.38 0.40 12.40
N TYR A 9 -1.45 1.66 12.77
CA TYR A 9 -1.61 2.78 11.86
C TYR A 9 -0.89 4.01 12.40
N TYR A 10 -0.53 4.91 11.50
CA TYR A 10 0.00 6.21 11.90
C TYR A 10 -1.14 7.14 12.34
N PHE A 11 -1.05 7.67 13.57
CA PHE A 11 -2.04 8.60 14.11
C PHE A 11 -1.66 10.06 13.82
N ASN A 12 -0.49 10.50 14.31
CA ASN A 12 0.10 11.82 14.05
C ASN A 12 1.56 11.87 14.55
N GLU A 13 2.23 13.02 14.37
CA GLU A 13 3.65 13.20 14.73
C GLU A 13 3.93 13.14 16.24
N TYR A 14 2.93 13.43 17.07
CA TYR A 14 3.06 13.47 18.54
C TYR A 14 2.86 12.09 19.18
N GLN A 15 1.97 11.30 18.61
CA GLN A 15 1.52 10.03 19.17
C GLN A 15 2.03 8.81 18.41
N GLY A 16 2.57 9.03 17.20
CA GLY A 16 3.15 8.01 16.34
C GLY A 16 2.14 6.93 15.95
N ASN A 17 2.61 5.68 15.94
CA ASN A 17 1.80 4.54 15.57
C ASN A 17 0.92 4.07 16.72
N LYS A 18 -0.33 3.73 16.41
CA LYS A 18 -1.30 3.16 17.34
C LYS A 18 -1.76 1.77 16.88
N PRO A 19 -2.10 0.86 17.80
CA PRO A 19 -2.78 -0.38 17.46
C PRO A 19 -4.08 -0.11 16.72
N ASP A 20 -4.35 -0.86 15.65
CA ASP A 20 -5.60 -0.73 14.89
C ASP A 20 -6.76 -1.48 15.54
N LEU A 21 -7.15 -1.06 16.75
CA LEU A 21 -8.12 -1.79 17.57
C LEU A 21 -9.41 -2.09 16.80
N GLY A 22 -9.77 -3.37 16.75
CA GLY A 22 -10.91 -3.89 15.98
C GLY A 22 -10.56 -4.39 14.58
N ALA A 23 -9.32 -4.23 14.11
CA ALA A 23 -8.88 -4.85 12.87
C ALA A 23 -9.05 -6.37 12.93
N LYS A 24 -9.41 -6.96 11.79
CA LYS A 24 -9.60 -8.39 11.64
C LYS A 24 -8.49 -8.97 10.78
N VAL A 25 -7.84 -10.01 11.28
CA VAL A 25 -6.84 -10.78 10.55
C VAL A 25 -7.44 -12.14 10.21
N TYR A 26 -7.54 -12.40 8.92
CA TYR A 26 -7.99 -13.65 8.34
C TYR A 26 -6.77 -14.44 7.88
N LEU A 27 -6.71 -15.71 8.27
CA LEU A 27 -5.71 -16.63 7.76
C LEU A 27 -6.35 -17.59 6.76
N VAL A 28 -6.01 -17.41 5.49
CA VAL A 28 -6.59 -18.17 4.38
C VAL A 28 -5.59 -19.21 3.91
N ASP A 29 -5.92 -20.49 4.03
CA ASP A 29 -5.15 -21.56 3.42
C ASP A 29 -5.27 -21.46 1.89
N SER A 30 -4.14 -21.32 1.21
CA SER A 30 -4.12 -21.14 -0.25
C SER A 30 -4.72 -22.32 -1.02
N LEU A 31 -4.77 -23.51 -0.42
CA LEU A 31 -5.40 -24.69 -1.03
C LEU A 31 -6.93 -24.62 -0.99
N LYS A 32 -7.50 -23.80 -0.11
CA LYS A 32 -8.96 -23.63 0.03
C LYS A 32 -9.53 -22.55 -0.89
N VAL A 33 -8.69 -21.70 -1.47
CA VAL A 33 -9.13 -20.66 -2.42
C VAL A 33 -8.47 -20.91 -3.76
N LYS A 34 -9.23 -21.52 -4.67
CA LYS A 34 -8.78 -21.76 -6.04
C LYS A 34 -8.61 -20.43 -6.77
N ASP A 35 -7.48 -20.31 -7.46
CA ASP A 35 -7.20 -19.23 -8.41
C ASP A 35 -7.35 -17.81 -7.82
N PHE A 36 -7.01 -17.61 -6.54
CA PHE A 36 -6.90 -16.26 -5.98
C PHE A 36 -5.67 -15.55 -6.55
N ASN A 37 -5.90 -14.43 -7.21
CA ASN A 37 -4.84 -13.65 -7.84
C ASN A 37 -4.29 -12.57 -6.90
N VAL A 38 -3.32 -12.96 -6.07
CA VAL A 38 -2.63 -12.00 -5.17
C VAL A 38 -1.86 -10.91 -5.94
N GLU A 39 -1.42 -11.19 -7.18
CA GLU A 39 -0.73 -10.19 -7.99
C GLU A 39 -1.64 -9.04 -8.39
N LEU A 40 -2.96 -9.27 -8.46
CA LEU A 40 -3.93 -8.20 -8.68
C LEU A 40 -3.97 -7.23 -7.50
N PHE A 41 -3.84 -7.72 -6.27
CA PHE A 41 -3.72 -6.89 -5.06
C PHE A 41 -2.41 -6.10 -5.05
N ASN A 42 -1.29 -6.74 -5.41
CA ASN A 42 0.00 -6.07 -5.52
C ASN A 42 -0.05 -4.94 -6.56
N LYS A 43 -0.63 -5.21 -7.74
CA LYS A 43 -0.84 -4.25 -8.81
C LYS A 43 -1.71 -3.08 -8.37
N PHE A 44 -2.85 -3.34 -7.72
CA PHE A 44 -3.71 -2.31 -7.13
C PHE A 44 -2.96 -1.43 -6.13
N THR A 45 -2.25 -2.05 -5.19
CA THR A 45 -1.50 -1.33 -4.15
C THR A 45 -0.44 -0.41 -4.77
N LEU A 46 0.27 -0.86 -5.81
CA LEU A 46 1.26 -0.05 -6.51
C LEU A 46 0.61 1.09 -7.30
N ALA A 47 -0.47 0.78 -8.04
CA ALA A 47 -1.24 1.74 -8.81
C ALA A 47 -1.79 2.87 -7.94
N GLU A 48 -2.34 2.54 -6.77
CA GLU A 48 -2.88 3.52 -5.83
C GLU A 48 -1.79 4.48 -5.32
N ASN A 49 -0.61 3.97 -4.91
CA ASN A 49 0.49 4.83 -4.49
C ASN A 49 0.98 5.74 -5.62
N CYS A 50 1.10 5.19 -6.83
CA CYS A 50 1.54 5.91 -8.02
C CYS A 50 0.60 7.09 -8.31
N ARG A 51 -0.71 6.80 -8.35
CA ARG A 51 -1.75 7.81 -8.60
C ARG A 51 -1.83 8.84 -7.48
N GLY A 52 -1.70 8.43 -6.21
CA GLY A 52 -1.64 9.33 -5.05
C GLY A 52 -0.41 10.22 -5.04
N SER A 53 0.71 9.78 -5.62
CA SER A 53 1.97 10.55 -5.67
C SER A 53 2.03 11.56 -6.81
N LEU A 54 1.28 11.36 -7.90
CA LEU A 54 1.30 12.25 -9.07
C LEU A 54 1.01 13.73 -8.74
N PRO A 55 -0.02 14.08 -7.94
CA PRO A 55 -0.27 15.47 -7.55
C PRO A 55 0.91 16.10 -6.82
N LYS A 56 1.56 15.34 -5.92
CA LYS A 56 2.74 15.81 -5.18
C LYS A 56 3.90 16.12 -6.12
N TYR A 57 4.17 15.26 -7.10
CA TYR A 57 5.22 15.52 -8.08
C TYR A 57 4.90 16.73 -8.97
N ASN A 58 3.64 16.90 -9.39
CA ASN A 58 3.23 18.10 -10.13
C ASN A 58 3.51 19.39 -9.33
N GLN A 59 3.12 19.41 -8.06
CA GLN A 59 3.37 20.55 -7.18
C GLN A 59 4.87 20.81 -6.98
N LEU A 60 5.67 19.76 -6.74
CA LEU A 60 7.12 19.89 -6.58
C LEU A 60 7.79 20.42 -7.85
N ILE A 61 7.37 19.94 -9.02
CA ILE A 61 7.88 20.42 -10.31
C ILE A 61 7.59 21.91 -10.47
N GLU A 62 6.37 22.37 -10.16
CA GLU A 62 6.03 23.81 -10.19
C GLU A 62 6.93 24.63 -9.27
N ILE A 63 7.10 24.19 -8.02
CA ILE A 63 7.98 24.84 -7.03
C ILE A 63 9.41 24.96 -7.55
N TYR A 64 9.99 23.86 -8.06
CA TYR A 64 11.36 23.88 -8.55
C TYR A 64 11.52 24.67 -9.85
N LEU A 65 10.51 24.69 -10.73
CA LEU A 65 10.51 25.55 -11.91
C LEU A 65 10.54 27.03 -11.53
N GLU A 66 9.74 27.45 -10.55
CA GLU A 66 9.76 28.82 -10.05
C GLU A 66 11.11 29.19 -9.41
N GLU A 67 11.68 28.28 -8.62
CA GLU A 67 12.97 28.48 -7.98
C GLU A 67 14.11 28.59 -9.01
N VAL A 68 14.08 27.76 -10.06
CA VAL A 68 15.01 27.88 -11.18
C VAL A 68 14.87 29.24 -11.85
N LYS A 69 13.64 29.69 -12.17
CA LYS A 69 13.39 31.03 -12.76
C LYS A 69 13.92 32.15 -11.86
N ARG A 70 13.71 32.06 -10.55
CA ARG A 70 14.12 33.07 -9.55
C ARG A 70 15.63 33.20 -9.45
N THR A 71 16.37 32.10 -9.58
CA THR A 71 17.83 32.03 -9.34
C THR A 71 18.66 32.09 -10.62
N ASN A 72 18.07 31.82 -11.80
CA ASN A 72 18.80 31.72 -13.06
C ASN A 72 19.56 33.01 -13.40
N GLY A 73 20.83 32.86 -13.82
CA GLY A 73 21.71 33.96 -14.23
C GLY A 73 22.19 34.89 -13.09
N LYS A 74 21.78 34.65 -11.84
CA LYS A 74 22.19 35.48 -10.71
C LYS A 74 23.44 34.90 -10.04
N LYS A 75 24.56 35.63 -10.11
CA LYS A 75 25.86 35.21 -9.54
C LYS A 75 25.80 34.82 -8.05
N LYS A 76 24.91 35.44 -7.27
CA LYS A 76 24.74 35.12 -5.84
C LYS A 76 24.04 33.78 -5.60
N PHE A 77 23.33 33.23 -6.58
CA PHE A 77 22.45 32.07 -6.42
C PHE A 77 22.86 30.86 -7.27
N VAL A 78 24.15 30.73 -7.59
CA VAL A 78 24.64 29.67 -8.49
C VAL A 78 24.37 28.29 -7.89
N ASP A 79 24.67 28.10 -6.61
CA ASP A 79 24.50 26.81 -5.94
C ASP A 79 23.03 26.45 -5.74
N GLU A 80 22.18 27.41 -5.34
CA GLU A 80 20.74 27.17 -5.25
C GLU A 80 20.14 26.84 -6.61
N ASN A 81 20.58 27.50 -7.70
CA ASN A 81 20.11 27.20 -9.05
C ASN A 81 20.48 25.77 -9.48
N LEU A 82 21.71 25.33 -9.20
CA LEU A 82 22.17 23.97 -9.48
C LEU A 82 21.35 22.94 -8.70
N LYS A 83 21.12 23.18 -7.41
CA LYS A 83 20.30 22.30 -6.56
C LYS A 83 18.86 22.23 -7.04
N ALA A 84 18.25 23.37 -7.40
CA ALA A 84 16.88 23.43 -7.89
C ALA A 84 16.73 22.68 -9.22
N LYS A 85 17.67 22.83 -10.15
CA LYS A 85 17.70 22.08 -11.43
C LYS A 85 17.79 20.58 -11.20
N LYS A 86 18.67 20.12 -10.31
CA LYS A 86 18.80 18.69 -9.97
C LYS A 86 17.52 18.14 -9.34
N ASN A 87 16.89 18.90 -8.44
CA ASN A 87 15.63 18.48 -7.82
C ASN A 87 14.48 18.43 -8.82
N LEU A 88 14.41 19.40 -9.76
CA LEU A 88 13.45 19.40 -10.85
C LEU A 88 13.60 18.15 -11.72
N GLU A 89 14.82 17.87 -12.20
CA GLU A 89 15.12 16.69 -13.01
C GLU A 89 14.74 15.39 -12.29
N ASN A 90 15.08 15.25 -11.00
CA ASN A 90 14.69 14.09 -10.21
C ASN A 90 13.16 13.93 -10.12
N CYS A 91 12.42 15.02 -9.91
CA CYS A 91 10.95 14.96 -9.81
C CYS A 91 10.31 14.62 -11.17
N GLU A 92 10.84 15.16 -12.26
CA GLU A 92 10.39 14.84 -13.62
C GLU A 92 10.65 13.37 -13.95
N ASN A 93 11.83 12.85 -13.61
CA ASN A 93 12.18 11.44 -13.81
C ASN A 93 11.25 10.52 -13.00
N SER A 94 11.06 10.77 -11.70
CA SER A 94 10.14 9.97 -10.87
C SER A 94 8.68 10.03 -11.35
N LYS A 95 8.22 11.21 -11.82
CA LYS A 95 6.90 11.34 -12.43
C LYS A 95 6.79 10.51 -13.71
N ASN A 96 7.82 10.55 -14.57
CA ASN A 96 7.83 9.79 -15.82
C ASN A 96 7.84 8.27 -15.58
N GLU A 97 8.61 7.79 -14.61
CA GLU A 97 8.60 6.39 -14.18
C GLU A 97 7.20 5.94 -13.75
N ILE A 98 6.49 6.77 -12.98
CA ILE A 98 5.10 6.52 -12.59
C ILE A 98 4.19 6.43 -13.83
N LEU A 99 4.29 7.38 -14.75
CA LEU A 99 3.45 7.39 -15.96
C LEU A 99 3.71 6.17 -16.86
N ILE A 100 4.97 5.75 -16.98
CA ILE A 100 5.36 4.52 -17.69
C ILE A 100 4.73 3.31 -17.02
N PHE A 101 4.90 3.15 -15.70
CA PHE A 101 4.30 2.06 -14.95
C PHE A 101 2.78 2.00 -15.16
N LEU A 102 2.10 3.14 -15.05
CA LEU A 102 0.64 3.21 -15.23
C LEU A 102 0.22 2.80 -16.65
N LYS A 103 1.00 3.17 -17.67
CA LYS A 103 0.72 2.83 -19.07
C LYS A 103 1.00 1.35 -19.37
N GLU A 104 2.14 0.82 -18.94
CA GLU A 104 2.53 -0.59 -19.12
C GLU A 104 1.55 -1.54 -18.44
N ASN A 105 0.89 -1.07 -17.39
CA ASN A 105 -0.09 -1.81 -16.63
C ASN A 105 -1.53 -1.56 -17.06
N ASP A 106 -1.78 -0.74 -18.09
CA ASP A 106 -3.11 -0.41 -18.60
C ASP A 106 -4.03 0.18 -17.51
N ILE A 107 -3.54 1.18 -16.76
CA ILE A 107 -4.20 1.79 -15.58
C ILE A 107 -4.02 3.32 -15.50
N GLU A 108 -3.69 3.95 -16.62
CA GLU A 108 -3.39 5.38 -16.70
C GLU A 108 -4.62 6.29 -16.56
N THR A 109 -5.83 5.77 -16.83
CA THR A 109 -7.09 6.52 -16.69
C THR A 109 -7.86 6.10 -15.44
N ASN A 110 -8.80 6.95 -14.98
CA ASN A 110 -9.69 6.63 -13.87
C ASN A 110 -10.52 5.37 -14.17
N GLU A 111 -11.08 5.27 -15.38
CA GLU A 111 -11.87 4.12 -15.81
C GLU A 111 -11.08 2.81 -15.75
N LYS A 112 -9.84 2.80 -16.23
CA LYS A 112 -8.96 1.62 -16.17
C LYS A 112 -8.62 1.24 -14.73
N PHE A 113 -8.37 2.22 -13.86
CA PHE A 113 -8.16 1.99 -12.43
C PHE A 113 -9.43 1.47 -11.72
N ASP A 114 -10.60 1.96 -12.09
CA ASP A 114 -11.87 1.46 -11.55
C ASP A 114 -12.11 0.01 -11.97
N ASN A 115 -11.75 -0.36 -13.20
CA ASN A 115 -11.81 -1.75 -13.66
C ASN A 115 -10.83 -2.66 -12.88
N LEU A 116 -9.61 -2.20 -12.60
CA LEU A 116 -8.68 -2.90 -11.69
C LEU A 116 -9.32 -3.11 -10.32
N THR A 117 -9.93 -2.06 -9.76
CA THR A 117 -10.58 -2.09 -8.45
C THR A 117 -11.77 -3.07 -8.42
N LYS A 118 -12.61 -3.08 -9.46
CA LYS A 118 -13.71 -4.04 -9.61
C LYS A 118 -13.20 -5.48 -9.72
N ASN A 119 -12.15 -5.72 -10.50
CA ASN A 119 -11.56 -7.04 -10.64
C ASN A 119 -10.98 -7.54 -9.31
N LEU A 120 -10.30 -6.66 -8.57
CA LEU A 120 -9.76 -6.99 -7.24
C LEU A 120 -10.88 -7.25 -6.22
N TYR A 121 -11.99 -6.51 -6.28
CA TYR A 121 -13.14 -6.76 -5.42
C TYR A 121 -13.67 -8.19 -5.60
N ASN A 122 -13.78 -8.66 -6.85
CA ASN A 122 -14.18 -10.04 -7.15
C ASN A 122 -13.19 -11.08 -6.58
N GLU A 123 -11.88 -10.80 -6.62
CA GLU A 123 -10.87 -11.66 -5.99
C GLU A 123 -11.01 -11.69 -4.46
N ILE A 124 -11.28 -10.55 -3.82
CA ILE A 124 -11.44 -10.45 -2.36
C ILE A 124 -12.69 -11.19 -1.89
N LEU A 125 -13.78 -11.21 -2.66
CA LEU A 125 -14.96 -12.01 -2.33
C LEU A 125 -14.64 -13.49 -2.14
N LYS A 126 -13.64 -14.02 -2.85
CA LYS A 126 -13.17 -15.42 -2.68
C LYS A 126 -12.52 -15.65 -1.30
N LEU A 127 -12.04 -14.59 -0.64
CA LEU A 127 -11.44 -14.62 0.69
C LEU A 127 -12.47 -14.46 1.82
N ASN A 128 -13.74 -14.19 1.51
CA ASN A 128 -14.77 -13.89 2.49
C ASN A 128 -15.51 -15.14 3.02
N ASN A 129 -14.90 -16.32 2.92
CA ASN A 129 -15.43 -17.57 3.47
C ASN A 129 -15.10 -17.71 4.97
N ASP A 130 -15.67 -18.72 5.63
CA ASP A 130 -15.40 -19.13 7.03
C ASP A 130 -13.94 -19.57 7.26
N PHE A 131 -13.02 -18.63 7.12
CA PHE A 131 -11.61 -18.79 7.44
C PHE A 131 -11.35 -18.41 8.90
N PRO A 132 -10.32 -19.01 9.53
CA PRO A 132 -9.86 -18.58 10.84
C PRO A 132 -9.64 -17.06 10.87
N VAL A 133 -10.35 -16.39 11.78
CA VAL A 133 -10.27 -14.94 11.98
C VAL A 133 -9.87 -14.64 13.42
N LYS A 134 -9.00 -13.65 13.61
CA LYS A 134 -8.69 -13.07 14.91
C LYS A 134 -8.82 -11.57 14.86
N SER A 135 -9.41 -11.02 15.93
CA SER A 135 -9.21 -9.61 16.25
C SER A 135 -7.83 -9.43 16.87
N ILE A 136 -7.23 -8.27 16.64
CA ILE A 136 -5.96 -7.93 17.28
C ILE A 136 -6.17 -7.59 18.76
N ASP A 137 -5.13 -7.80 19.57
CA ASP A 137 -5.13 -7.43 21.00
C ASP A 137 -4.90 -5.92 21.22
N ASN A 138 -4.83 -5.51 22.50
CA ASN A 138 -4.64 -4.10 22.89
C ASN A 138 -3.29 -3.50 22.46
N LEU A 139 -2.30 -4.33 22.11
CA LEU A 139 -1.00 -3.92 21.58
C LEU A 139 -0.95 -4.03 20.04
N GLY A 140 -2.05 -4.47 19.43
CA GLY A 140 -2.18 -4.70 18.00
C GLY A 140 -1.69 -6.08 17.55
N GLY A 141 -1.34 -6.94 18.50
CA GLY A 141 -0.80 -8.27 18.28
C GLY A 141 -1.86 -9.27 17.82
N TYR A 142 -1.42 -10.22 16.99
CA TYR A 142 -2.17 -11.43 16.68
C TYR A 142 -1.22 -12.61 16.49
N ASN A 143 -1.74 -13.83 16.64
CA ASN A 143 -0.97 -15.06 16.45
C ASN A 143 -1.87 -16.23 16.08
N PHE A 144 -1.49 -17.01 15.06
CA PHE A 144 -2.12 -18.25 14.64
C PHE A 144 -1.14 -19.40 14.78
N ILE A 145 -1.59 -20.51 15.39
CA ILE A 145 -0.87 -21.78 15.39
C ILE A 145 -1.33 -22.56 14.15
N VAL A 146 -0.39 -22.95 13.30
CA VAL A 146 -0.70 -23.51 11.96
C VAL A 146 0.21 -24.68 11.62
N LYS A 147 -0.23 -25.49 10.64
CA LYS A 147 0.63 -26.51 10.02
C LYS A 147 1.51 -25.86 8.94
N LYS A 148 2.52 -26.59 8.46
CA LYS A 148 3.29 -26.15 7.28
C LYS A 148 2.39 -26.03 6.06
N GLY A 149 2.59 -25.01 5.25
CA GLY A 149 1.72 -24.72 4.12
C GLY A 149 1.96 -23.34 3.52
N THR A 150 1.08 -22.97 2.58
CA THR A 150 1.06 -21.63 1.97
C THR A 150 -0.26 -20.96 2.35
N TYR A 151 -0.17 -19.74 2.84
CA TYR A 151 -1.30 -18.98 3.37
C TYR A 151 -1.34 -17.59 2.77
N TYR A 152 -2.53 -17.01 2.70
CA TYR A 152 -2.73 -15.58 2.56
C TYR A 152 -3.10 -15.02 3.94
N VAL A 153 -2.34 -14.04 4.41
CA VAL A 153 -2.71 -13.21 5.56
C VAL A 153 -3.48 -12.03 5.01
N TYR A 154 -4.79 -12.01 5.25
CA TYR A 154 -5.68 -10.93 4.84
C TYR A 154 -6.08 -10.12 6.06
N VAL A 155 -5.69 -8.86 6.11
CA VAL A 155 -6.01 -7.93 7.19
C VAL A 155 -7.02 -6.92 6.67
N LYS A 156 -8.07 -6.70 7.45
CA LYS A 156 -9.03 -5.62 7.25
C LYS A 156 -8.97 -4.69 8.44
N SER A 157 -8.59 -3.45 8.20
CA SER A 157 -8.53 -2.40 9.23
C SER A 157 -9.92 -2.10 9.80
N ASN A 158 -9.96 -1.49 10.99
CA ASN A 158 -11.20 -1.04 11.58
C ASN A 158 -11.54 0.39 11.15
N ASN A 159 -12.54 0.56 10.29
CA ASN A 159 -13.11 1.86 9.91
C ASN A 159 -12.15 2.89 9.30
N ARG A 160 -10.92 2.54 8.91
CA ARG A 160 -10.13 3.38 8.01
C ARG A 160 -10.61 3.20 6.60
N LYS A 161 -11.38 4.15 6.11
CA LYS A 161 -12.02 4.05 4.81
C LYS A 161 -11.20 4.78 3.77
N PHE A 162 -11.20 4.24 2.57
CA PHE A 162 -10.76 4.95 1.37
C PHE A 162 -11.93 5.11 0.41
N ASN A 163 -11.86 6.12 -0.46
CA ASN A 163 -12.88 6.38 -1.48
C ASN A 163 -12.76 5.39 -2.67
N ASN A 164 -12.75 4.10 -2.39
CA ASN A 164 -12.81 3.02 -3.37
C ASN A 164 -13.77 1.91 -2.88
N ILE A 165 -14.31 1.11 -3.80
CA ILE A 165 -15.34 0.09 -3.47
C ILE A 165 -14.83 -1.01 -2.55
N ILE A 166 -13.51 -1.24 -2.52
CA ILE A 166 -12.89 -2.32 -1.73
C ILE A 166 -12.70 -1.90 -0.27
N GLU A 167 -12.31 -0.65 -0.04
CA GLU A 167 -11.86 -0.14 1.25
C GLU A 167 -12.87 0.78 1.93
N ASN A 168 -14.09 0.91 1.37
CA ASN A 168 -15.19 1.63 2.02
C ASN A 168 -15.61 1.03 3.38
N ASN A 169 -15.18 -0.20 3.66
CA ASN A 169 -15.43 -0.89 4.93
C ASN A 169 -14.16 -1.14 5.75
N GLY A 170 -13.04 -0.47 5.42
CA GLY A 170 -11.74 -0.69 6.01
C GLY A 170 -10.67 -0.95 4.95
N GLN A 171 -9.55 -0.23 5.03
CA GLN A 171 -8.33 -0.50 4.27
C GLN A 171 -7.91 -1.95 4.45
N ILE A 172 -7.32 -2.50 3.40
CA ILE A 172 -6.97 -3.92 3.35
C ILE A 172 -5.47 -4.13 3.14
N TYR A 173 -4.99 -5.24 3.67
CA TYR A 173 -3.64 -5.73 3.41
C TYR A 173 -3.68 -7.22 3.14
N ILE A 174 -3.00 -7.68 2.09
CA ILE A 174 -2.93 -9.10 1.74
C ILE A 174 -1.47 -9.47 1.51
N LYS A 175 -0.98 -10.50 2.21
CA LYS A 175 0.36 -11.07 2.01
C LYS A 175 0.29 -12.57 1.80
N LYS A 176 0.83 -13.05 0.68
CA LYS A 176 1.09 -14.49 0.48
C LYS A 176 2.36 -14.87 1.23
N ILE A 177 2.27 -15.92 2.05
CA ILE A 177 3.40 -16.44 2.82
C ILE A 177 3.47 -17.96 2.69
N ARG A 178 4.69 -18.49 2.62
CA ARG A 178 4.96 -19.91 2.79
C ARG A 178 5.56 -20.11 4.18
N ILE A 179 5.03 -21.08 4.91
CA ILE A 179 5.49 -21.40 6.26
C ILE A 179 5.97 -22.85 6.34
N LEU A 180 7.17 -23.03 6.90
CA LEU A 180 7.81 -24.34 7.04
C LEU A 180 7.56 -24.94 8.44
N GLU A 181 8.04 -26.15 8.64
CA GLU A 181 7.96 -26.82 9.94
C GLU A 181 8.82 -26.07 10.97
N ASN A 182 8.28 -25.87 12.17
CA ASN A 182 8.86 -25.05 13.26
C ASN A 182 9.12 -23.57 12.96
N ASP A 183 8.64 -23.07 11.82
CA ASP A 183 8.81 -21.68 11.39
C ASP A 183 7.91 -20.71 12.17
N ILE A 184 8.40 -19.50 12.39
CA ILE A 184 7.67 -18.39 13.02
C ILE A 184 7.72 -17.21 12.06
N LYS A 185 6.58 -16.83 11.50
CA LYS A 185 6.49 -15.74 10.53
C LYS A 185 5.84 -14.50 11.14
N ASP A 186 6.59 -13.40 11.12
CA ASP A 186 6.07 -12.06 11.37
C ASP A 186 5.46 -11.46 10.08
N VAL A 187 4.21 -11.06 10.19
CA VAL A 187 3.42 -10.40 9.15
C VAL A 187 2.77 -9.13 9.74
N SER A 188 3.58 -8.35 10.44
CA SER A 188 3.20 -7.00 10.88
C SER A 188 2.89 -6.08 9.69
N TYR A 189 1.92 -5.18 9.87
CA TYR A 189 1.56 -4.17 8.89
C TYR A 189 1.13 -2.86 9.55
N ASN A 190 1.50 -1.74 8.92
CA ASN A 190 1.08 -0.40 9.33
C ASN A 190 0.26 0.25 8.22
N PHE A 191 -0.99 0.60 8.53
CA PHE A 191 -1.89 1.37 7.67
C PHE A 191 -1.52 2.87 7.68
N SER A 192 -0.28 3.19 7.31
CA SER A 192 0.24 4.56 7.23
C SER A 192 0.18 5.14 5.81
N LYS A 193 -0.57 4.50 4.89
CA LYS A 193 -0.88 5.05 3.56
C LYS A 193 -2.20 5.84 3.65
N ILE A 194 -2.32 7.06 3.14
CA ILE A 194 -1.51 7.87 2.20
C ILE A 194 -1.26 9.25 2.82
#